data_AF-A0A3B8VTD9-F1
#
_entry.id   AF-A0A3B8VTD9-F1
#
_cell.length_a   1.000
_cell.length_b   1.000
_cell.length_c   1.000
_cell.angle_alpha   90.00
_cell.angle_beta   90.00
_cell.angle_gamma   90.00
#
_symmetry.space_group_name_H-M   'P 1'
#
loop_
_entity.id
_entity.type
_entity.pdbx_description
1 polymer ?
#
loop_
_entity_poly.entity_id
_entity_poly.type
_entity_poly.pdbx_seq_one_letter_code
_entity_poly.pdbx_strand_id
1 'polypeptide(L)'
;MEAGATDLVVANPKHDPVEAVMEITDGNGADSVFETVGGSAPTMSQATDMSRNGGAISVLGLFSEPVEINAAIAMRKELRIEWSNSYSSWHGFSAYRTALTVLANGKVNADPIITTH
;
A
#
# COMPACT_ATOMS: atom_id res chain seq x y z
N MET A 1 -0.09 -1.05 17.49
CA MET A 1 0.24 0.38 17.25
C MET A 1 -1.04 1.22 17.27
N GLU A 2 -0.96 2.55 17.43
CA GLU A 2 -2.16 3.41 17.55
C GLU A 2 -3.12 3.34 16.35
N ALA A 3 -2.58 3.14 15.13
CA ALA A 3 -3.37 2.99 13.91
C ALA A 3 -3.78 1.54 13.58
N GLY A 4 -3.61 0.59 14.53
CA GLY A 4 -4.10 -0.79 14.38
C GLY A 4 -3.20 -1.75 13.60
N ALA A 5 -1.99 -1.34 13.18
CA ALA A 5 -1.03 -2.26 12.60
C ALA A 5 -0.54 -3.29 13.64
N THR A 6 -0.38 -4.54 13.19
CA THR A 6 0.08 -5.69 13.98
C THR A 6 1.61 -5.76 14.05
N ASP A 7 2.27 -5.46 12.92
CA ASP A 7 3.72 -5.55 12.75
C ASP A 7 4.28 -4.25 12.16
N LEU A 8 5.49 -3.87 12.59
CA LEU A 8 6.18 -2.67 12.11
C LEU A 8 7.55 -3.02 11.54
N VAL A 9 7.77 -2.64 10.30
CA VAL A 9 9.09 -2.72 9.65
C VAL A 9 9.46 -1.34 9.14
N VAL A 10 10.68 -0.90 9.48
CA VAL A 10 11.21 0.39 9.02
C VAL A 10 12.21 0.14 7.90
N ALA A 11 11.84 0.50 6.68
CA ALA A 11 12.75 0.43 5.54
C ALA A 11 13.96 1.35 5.76
N ASN A 12 15.16 0.78 5.73
CA ASN A 12 16.43 1.51 5.85
C ASN A 12 17.57 0.69 5.23
N PRO A 13 18.79 1.24 5.05
CA PRO A 13 19.89 0.51 4.42
C PRO A 13 20.29 -0.81 5.08
N LYS A 14 19.87 -1.06 6.33
CA LYS A 14 20.15 -2.31 7.07
C LYS A 14 18.95 -3.26 7.14
N HIS A 15 17.75 -2.81 6.75
CA HIS A 15 16.53 -3.60 6.86
C HIS A 15 15.72 -3.47 5.56
N ASP A 16 15.68 -4.57 4.81
CA ASP A 16 14.85 -4.67 3.63
C ASP A 16 13.40 -4.98 4.03
N PRO A 17 12.43 -4.10 3.72
CA PRO A 17 11.03 -4.38 4.01
C PRO A 17 10.49 -5.60 3.25
N VAL A 18 11.07 -5.97 2.10
CA VAL A 18 10.64 -7.15 1.35
C VAL A 18 10.93 -8.42 2.14
N GLU A 19 12.16 -8.58 2.63
CA GLU A 19 12.56 -9.74 3.44
C GLU A 19 11.67 -9.91 4.67
N ALA A 20 11.39 -8.81 5.37
CA ALA A 20 10.54 -8.84 6.56
C ALA A 20 9.10 -9.25 6.24
N VAL A 21 8.50 -8.75 5.15
CA VAL A 21 7.17 -9.18 4.71
C VAL A 21 7.18 -10.67 4.35
N MET A 22 8.21 -11.14 3.66
CA MET A 22 8.34 -12.55 3.32
C MET A 22 8.46 -13.42 4.57
N GLU A 23 9.22 -13.01 5.59
CA GLU A 23 9.33 -13.71 6.87
C GLU A 23 7.99 -13.79 7.60
N ILE A 24 7.28 -12.66 7.74
CA ILE A 24 5.98 -12.58 8.44
C ILE A 24 4.91 -13.43 7.74
N THR A 25 5.03 -13.63 6.43
CA THR A 25 4.06 -14.35 5.60
C THR A 25 4.49 -15.77 5.24
N ASP A 26 5.47 -16.35 5.95
CA ASP A 26 6.01 -17.70 5.70
C ASP A 26 6.46 -17.90 4.23
N GLY A 27 7.01 -16.85 3.63
CA GLY A 27 7.48 -16.81 2.25
C GLY A 27 6.39 -16.67 1.19
N ASN A 28 5.13 -16.48 1.57
CA ASN A 28 4.03 -16.35 0.59
C ASN A 28 3.95 -14.94 -0.01
N GLY A 29 4.33 -13.91 0.74
CA GLY A 29 4.12 -12.51 0.40
C GLY A 29 2.71 -12.02 0.78
N ALA A 30 2.51 -10.71 0.67
CA ALA A 30 1.26 -10.05 1.03
C ALA A 30 0.17 -10.25 -0.03
N ASP A 31 -1.07 -10.47 0.41
CA ASP A 31 -2.28 -10.50 -0.43
C ASP A 31 -2.51 -9.18 -1.17
N SER A 32 -2.26 -8.07 -0.49
CA SER A 32 -2.45 -6.72 -1.00
C SER A 32 -1.37 -5.79 -0.46
N VAL A 33 -0.80 -4.99 -1.35
CA VAL A 33 0.23 -4.00 -1.04
C VAL A 33 -0.28 -2.61 -1.41
N PHE A 34 -0.13 -1.65 -0.49
CA PHE A 34 -0.44 -0.25 -0.74
C PHE A 34 0.88 0.52 -0.90
N GLU A 35 1.13 1.06 -2.09
CA GLU A 35 2.27 1.94 -2.35
C GLU A 35 1.84 3.38 -2.06
N THR A 36 2.40 3.98 -1.01
CA THR A 36 2.00 5.30 -0.51
C THR A 36 3.17 6.28 -0.37
N VAL A 37 4.28 6.04 -1.07
CA VAL A 37 5.52 6.83 -0.94
C VAL A 37 5.75 7.68 -2.19
N GLY A 38 5.79 7.07 -3.37
CA GLY A 38 6.11 7.75 -4.62
C GLY A 38 7.52 8.36 -4.66
N GLY A 39 7.64 9.52 -5.29
CA GLY A 39 8.91 10.23 -5.50
C GLY A 39 9.86 9.47 -6.41
N SER A 40 11.11 9.31 -5.97
CA SER A 40 12.17 8.57 -6.66
C SER A 40 12.55 7.26 -5.95
N ALA A 41 11.80 6.87 -4.93
CA ALA A 41 12.07 5.65 -4.17
C ALA A 41 11.74 4.40 -5.00
N PRO A 42 12.46 3.27 -4.83
CA PRO A 42 12.23 2.04 -5.60
C PRO A 42 11.02 1.23 -5.09
N THR A 43 9.97 1.91 -4.62
CA THR A 43 8.86 1.28 -3.88
C THR A 43 7.96 0.42 -4.76
N MET A 44 7.92 0.66 -6.07
CA MET A 44 7.21 -0.23 -7.00
C MET A 44 7.87 -1.60 -7.13
N SER A 45 9.21 -1.67 -7.19
CA SER A 45 9.90 -2.97 -7.22
C SER A 45 9.63 -3.71 -5.91
N GLN A 46 9.83 -3.03 -4.79
CA GLN A 46 9.57 -3.60 -3.46
C GLN A 46 8.13 -4.12 -3.35
N ALA A 47 7.15 -3.35 -3.82
CA ALA A 47 5.75 -3.78 -3.81
C ALA A 47 5.53 -5.05 -4.65
N THR A 48 6.12 -5.16 -5.84
CA THR A 48 6.04 -6.38 -6.66
C THR A 48 6.74 -7.57 -6.03
N ASP A 49 7.87 -7.35 -5.36
CA ASP A 49 8.68 -8.39 -4.77
C ASP A 49 8.03 -8.97 -3.51
N MET A 50 7.43 -8.13 -2.67
CA MET A 50 6.72 -8.55 -1.45
C MET A 50 5.27 -9.02 -1.69
N SER A 51 4.73 -8.85 -2.90
CA SER A 51 3.40 -9.34 -3.26
C SER A 51 3.40 -10.86 -3.49
N ARG A 52 2.35 -11.55 -3.04
CA ARG A 52 2.15 -12.96 -3.38
C ARG A 52 1.71 -13.16 -4.83
N ASN A 53 1.74 -14.42 -5.29
CA ASN A 53 1.10 -14.80 -6.55
C ASN A 53 -0.42 -14.54 -6.49
N GLY A 54 -0.97 -13.91 -7.52
CA GLY A 54 -2.36 -13.44 -7.63
C GLY A 54 -2.69 -12.22 -6.77
N GLY A 55 -1.68 -11.59 -6.17
CA GLY A 55 -1.83 -10.43 -5.29
C GLY A 55 -2.22 -9.14 -6.02
N ALA A 56 -2.59 -8.13 -5.25
CA ALA A 56 -2.94 -6.81 -5.77
C ALA A 56 -2.03 -5.72 -5.20
N ILE A 57 -1.66 -4.76 -6.03
CA ILE A 57 -0.92 -3.56 -5.63
C ILE A 57 -1.80 -2.35 -5.93
N SER A 58 -2.16 -1.59 -4.88
CA SER A 58 -2.83 -0.30 -5.01
C SER A 58 -1.79 0.81 -4.90
N VAL A 59 -1.66 1.60 -5.96
CA VAL A 59 -0.66 2.66 -6.08
C VAL A 59 -1.31 4.01 -5.80
N LEU A 60 -0.88 4.66 -4.73
CA LEU A 60 -1.32 5.99 -4.30
C LEU A 60 -0.17 7.01 -4.38
N GLY A 61 1.08 6.55 -4.27
CA GLY A 61 2.25 7.40 -4.35
C GLY A 61 2.35 8.12 -5.70
N LEU A 62 2.79 9.37 -5.64
CA LEU A 62 3.03 10.19 -6.83
C LEU A 62 4.51 10.17 -7.17
N PHE A 63 4.87 9.56 -8.29
CA PHE A 63 6.26 9.47 -8.76
C PHE A 63 6.69 10.76 -9.46
N SER A 64 7.91 11.21 -9.18
CA SER A 64 8.49 12.41 -9.81
C SER A 64 9.09 12.12 -11.18
N GLU A 65 9.38 10.86 -11.47
CA GLU A 65 9.96 10.37 -12.71
C GLU A 65 9.20 9.12 -13.19
N PRO A 66 9.34 8.70 -14.46
CA PRO A 66 8.81 7.43 -14.91
C PRO A 66 9.28 6.27 -14.01
N VAL A 67 8.35 5.43 -13.57
CA VAL A 67 8.64 4.28 -12.71
C VAL A 67 8.76 3.01 -13.54
N GLU A 68 9.80 2.24 -13.28
CA GLU A 68 9.99 0.94 -13.91
C GLU A 68 9.22 -0.15 -13.15
N ILE A 69 8.55 -1.02 -13.91
CA ILE A 69 7.86 -2.19 -13.38
C ILE A 69 8.43 -3.42 -14.09
N ASN A 70 8.88 -4.41 -13.32
CA ASN A 70 9.36 -5.66 -13.89
C ASN A 70 8.18 -6.50 -14.41
N ALA A 71 7.90 -6.38 -15.70
CA ALA A 71 6.79 -7.07 -16.35
C ALA A 71 6.87 -8.60 -16.24
N ALA A 72 8.07 -9.18 -16.22
CA ALA A 72 8.24 -10.63 -16.10
C ALA A 72 7.84 -11.14 -14.71
N ILE A 73 8.17 -10.39 -13.66
CA ILE A 73 7.74 -10.71 -12.29
C ILE A 73 6.23 -10.53 -12.17
N ALA A 74 5.69 -9.39 -12.62
CA ALA A 74 4.27 -9.10 -12.56
C ALA A 74 3.43 -10.15 -13.31
N MET A 75 3.87 -10.58 -14.50
CA MET A 75 3.25 -11.65 -15.28
C MET A 75 3.32 -12.99 -14.56
N ARG A 76 4.51 -13.41 -14.08
CA ARG A 76 4.69 -14.71 -13.40
C ARG A 76 3.82 -14.82 -12.15
N LYS A 77 3.71 -13.72 -11.41
CA LYS A 77 2.90 -13.64 -10.19
C LYS A 77 1.44 -13.29 -10.49
N GLU A 78 1.02 -13.10 -11.74
CA GLU A 78 -0.35 -12.68 -12.12
C GLU A 78 -0.86 -11.47 -11.30
N LEU A 79 -0.01 -10.46 -11.13
CA LEU A 79 -0.34 -9.32 -10.27
C LEU A 79 -1.38 -8.40 -10.91
N ARG A 80 -2.31 -7.91 -10.08
CA ARG A 80 -3.12 -6.73 -10.41
C ARG A 80 -2.42 -5.49 -9.89
N ILE A 81 -2.19 -4.51 -10.77
CA ILE A 81 -1.62 -3.22 -10.39
C ILE A 81 -2.66 -2.15 -10.73
N GLU A 82 -3.11 -1.42 -9.72
CA GLU A 82 -4.23 -0.48 -9.82
C GLU A 82 -3.83 0.88 -9.27
N TRP A 83 -4.11 1.94 -10.03
CA TRP A 83 -3.81 3.31 -9.63
C TRP A 83 -5.01 3.91 -8.90
N SER A 84 -4.77 4.52 -7.75
CA SER A 84 -5.80 5.12 -6.90
C SER A 84 -5.46 6.57 -6.58
N ASN A 85 -6.33 7.48 -7.02
CA ASN A 85 -6.20 8.92 -6.78
C ASN A 85 -7.39 9.47 -5.97
N SER A 86 -8.02 8.66 -5.11
CA SER A 86 -9.07 9.09 -4.16
C SER A 86 -10.35 9.72 -4.75
N TYR A 87 -10.57 9.69 -6.07
CA TYR A 87 -11.78 10.20 -6.74
C TYR A 87 -12.74 9.10 -7.24
N SER A 88 -12.58 7.87 -6.76
CA SER A 88 -13.45 6.77 -7.16
C SER A 88 -14.86 6.91 -6.58
N SER A 89 -15.81 6.24 -7.24
CA SER A 89 -17.14 5.99 -6.70
C SER A 89 -17.37 4.49 -6.58
N TRP A 90 -18.04 4.09 -5.52
CA TRP A 90 -18.38 2.70 -5.23
C TRP A 90 -19.86 2.62 -4.87
N HIS A 91 -20.62 1.81 -5.61
CA HIS A 91 -22.09 1.73 -5.52
C HIS A 91 -22.79 3.10 -5.52
N GLY A 92 -22.30 4.04 -6.34
CA GLY A 92 -22.88 5.39 -6.46
C GLY A 92 -22.49 6.37 -5.34
N PHE A 93 -21.65 5.96 -4.39
CA PHE A 93 -21.12 6.84 -3.35
C PHE A 93 -19.66 7.19 -3.64
N SER A 94 -19.29 8.46 -3.46
CA SER A 94 -17.89 8.88 -3.58
C SER A 94 -17.04 8.29 -2.45
N ALA A 95 -15.75 8.10 -2.72
CA ALA A 95 -14.77 7.71 -1.70
C ALA A 95 -14.80 8.66 -0.50
N TYR A 96 -14.94 9.98 -0.72
CA TYR A 96 -15.08 10.99 0.33
C TYR A 96 -16.29 10.76 1.23
N ARG A 97 -17.47 10.49 0.65
CA ARG A 97 -18.67 10.19 1.44
C ARG A 97 -18.47 8.94 2.29
N THR A 98 -17.83 7.93 1.72
CA THR A 98 -17.50 6.68 2.42
C THR A 98 -16.57 6.95 3.60
N ALA A 99 -15.48 7.69 3.39
CA ALA A 99 -14.52 8.06 4.43
C ALA A 99 -15.19 8.85 5.57
N LEU A 100 -15.98 9.88 5.25
CA LEU A 100 -16.74 10.65 6.24
C LEU A 100 -17.71 9.77 7.04
N THR A 101 -18.34 8.78 6.39
CA THR A 101 -19.26 7.85 7.07
C THR A 101 -18.52 6.95 8.05
N VAL A 102 -17.32 6.49 7.70
CA VAL A 102 -16.48 5.66 8.59
C VAL A 102 -16.01 6.47 9.81
N LEU A 103 -15.60 7.73 9.60
CA LEU A 103 -15.22 8.65 10.68
C LEU A 103 -16.41 8.98 11.59
N ALA A 104 -17.55 9.38 11.03
CA ALA A 104 -18.74 9.77 11.79
C ALA A 104 -19.30 8.62 12.64
N ASN A 105 -19.13 7.37 12.22
CA ASN A 105 -19.55 6.19 12.96
C ASN A 105 -18.50 5.68 13.96
N GLY A 106 -17.38 6.39 14.15
CA GLY A 106 -16.32 6.01 15.09
C GLY A 106 -15.58 4.73 14.70
N LYS A 107 -15.66 4.29 13.45
CA LYS A 107 -14.96 3.08 12.97
C LYS A 107 -13.46 3.31 12.77
N VAL A 108 -13.05 4.57 12.59
CA VAL A 108 -11.66 5.01 12.50
C VAL A 108 -11.51 6.27 13.36
N ASN A 109 -10.46 6.32 14.17
CA ASN A 109 -10.06 7.51 14.91
C ASN A 109 -8.92 8.23 14.17
N ALA A 110 -9.17 9.45 13.69
CA ALA A 110 -8.17 10.26 12.99
C ALA A 110 -7.41 11.22 13.91
N ASP A 111 -7.81 11.38 15.17
CA ASP A 111 -7.18 12.33 16.08
C ASP A 111 -5.66 12.12 16.23
N PRO A 112 -5.12 10.87 16.29
CA PRO A 112 -3.68 10.66 16.47
C PRO A 112 -2.80 11.18 15.32
N ILE A 113 -3.35 11.38 14.11
CA ILE A 113 -2.59 11.89 12.96
C ILE A 113 -2.62 13.43 12.83
N ILE A 114 -3.34 14.12 13.71
CA ILE A 114 -3.38 15.59 13.77
C ILE A 114 -2.28 16.07 14.71
N THR A 115 -1.18 16.59 14.15
CA THR A 115 -0.01 17.00 14.93
C THR A 115 0.10 18.51 15.16
N THR A 116 -0.71 19.32 14.46
CA THR A 116 -0.75 20.79 14.60
C THR A 116 -2.18 21.31 14.39
N HIS A 117 -2.56 22.36 15.12
CA HIS A 117 -3.83 23.09 15.00
C HIS A 117 -3.61 24.53 14.53
#